data_AF-A0A838KGQ0-F1
#
_entry.id   AF-A0A838KGQ0-F1
#
_cell.length_a   1.000
_cell.length_b   1.000
_cell.length_c   1.000
_cell.angle_alpha   90.00
_cell.angle_beta   90.00
_cell.angle_gamma   90.00
#
_symmetry.space_group_name_H-M   'P 1'
#
loop_
_entity.id
_entity.type
_entity.pdbx_description
1 polymer ?
#
loop_
_entity_poly.entity_id
_entity_poly.type
_entity_poly.pdbx_seq_one_letter_code
_entity_poly.pdbx_strand_id
1 'polypeptide(L)'
;LRAERLRIRARLLASRDDPSAAAAFDAATKALRDLGSPYHLAVGLLDQSEFLQSTDERAAAAVLGTEAVVIARRLHAEPLIQRAGKLVGALAVT
;
A
#
# COMPACT_ATOMS: atom_id res chain seq x y z
N LEU A 1 9.90 -6.73 12.72
CA LEU A 1 8.63 -7.51 12.89
C LEU A 1 8.37 -8.37 11.64
N ARG A 2 7.61 -9.48 11.72
CA ARG A 2 7.33 -10.38 10.57
C ARG A 2 6.62 -9.66 9.42
N ALA A 3 5.57 -8.90 9.72
CA ALA A 3 4.79 -8.16 8.72
C ALA A 3 5.66 -7.16 7.94
N GLU A 4 6.55 -6.46 8.64
CA GLU A 4 7.49 -5.51 8.02
C GLU A 4 8.49 -6.19 7.07
N ARG A 5 8.97 -7.39 7.41
CA ARG A 5 9.83 -8.16 6.50
C ARG A 5 9.10 -8.61 5.23
N LEU A 6 7.82 -8.98 5.36
CA LEU A 6 6.98 -9.34 4.21
C LEU A 6 6.77 -8.13 3.31
N ARG A 7 6.49 -6.94 3.88
CA ARG A 7 6.38 -5.68 3.14
C ARG A 7 7.65 -5.36 2.34
N ILE A 8 8.81 -5.41 2.99
CA ILE A 8 10.10 -5.17 2.33
C ILE A 8 10.35 -6.18 1.21
N ARG A 9 10.03 -7.46 1.45
CA ARG A 9 10.14 -8.50 0.41
C ARG A 9 9.25 -8.23 -0.79
N ALA A 10 7.98 -7.84 -0.58
CA ALA A 10 7.06 -7.52 -1.66
C ALA A 10 7.58 -6.36 -2.53
N ARG A 11 8.09 -5.30 -1.90
CA ARG A 11 8.72 -4.17 -2.61
C ARG A 11 9.95 -4.56 -3.42
N LEU A 12 10.79 -5.46 -2.89
CA LEU A 12 11.97 -5.96 -3.61
C LEU A 12 11.59 -6.79 -4.83
N LEU A 13 10.54 -7.61 -4.73
CA LEU A 13 10.01 -8.37 -5.86
C LEU A 13 9.43 -7.44 -6.93
N ALA A 14 8.64 -6.44 -6.51
CA ALA A 14 8.09 -5.43 -7.41
C ALA A 14 9.19 -4.65 -8.16
N SER A 15 10.26 -4.24 -7.47
CA SER A 15 11.39 -3.53 -8.10
C SER A 15 12.18 -4.35 -9.14
N ARG A 16 11.90 -5.65 -9.22
CA ARG A 16 12.53 -6.60 -10.15
C ARG A 16 11.55 -7.11 -11.20
N ASP A 17 10.35 -6.51 -11.28
CA ASP A 17 9.24 -6.97 -12.11
C ASP A 17 8.93 -8.47 -11.92
N ASP A 18 9.15 -8.98 -10.70
CA ASP A 18 8.94 -10.39 -10.38
C ASP A 18 7.43 -10.67 -10.28
N PRO A 19 6.89 -11.68 -11.01
CA PRO A 19 5.46 -11.98 -11.03
C PRO A 19 4.90 -12.40 -9.66
N SER A 20 5.76 -12.79 -8.71
CA SER A 20 5.35 -13.11 -7.34
C SER A 20 5.13 -11.87 -6.45
N ALA A 21 5.39 -10.66 -6.94
CA ALA A 21 5.21 -9.41 -6.19
C ALA A 21 3.77 -9.23 -5.68
N ALA A 22 2.77 -9.51 -6.52
CA ALA A 22 1.35 -9.39 -6.15
C ALA A 22 1.00 -10.29 -4.95
N ALA A 23 1.34 -11.59 -5.03
CA ALA A 23 1.10 -12.54 -3.94
C ALA A 23 1.89 -12.17 -2.66
N ALA A 24 3.10 -11.60 -2.81
CA ALA A 24 3.88 -11.14 -1.68
C ALA A 24 3.25 -9.92 -0.99
N PHE A 25 2.65 -9.00 -1.76
CA PHE A 25 1.89 -7.88 -1.20
C PHE A 25 0.65 -8.36 -0.45
N ASP A 26 -0.12 -9.30 -1.00
CA ASP A 26 -1.29 -9.86 -0.32
C ASP A 26 -0.92 -10.51 1.02
N ALA A 27 0.19 -11.26 1.04
CA ALA A 27 0.71 -11.85 2.27
C ALA A 27 1.17 -10.79 3.28
N ALA A 28 1.81 -9.71 2.82
CA ALA A 28 2.22 -8.59 3.66
C ALA A 28 1.01 -7.85 4.25
N THR A 29 0.02 -7.51 3.42
CA THR A 29 -1.21 -6.82 3.84
C THR A 29 -2.01 -7.65 4.84
N LYS A 30 -2.14 -8.97 4.62
CA LYS A 30 -2.73 -9.87 5.62
C LYS A 30 -1.99 -9.79 6.96
N ALA A 31 -0.66 -9.93 6.94
CA ALA A 31 0.14 -9.89 8.17
C ALA A 31 0.10 -8.52 8.87
N LEU A 32 -0.07 -7.42 8.13
CA LEU A 32 -0.22 -6.07 8.68
C LEU A 32 -1.60 -5.86 9.32
N ARG A 33 -2.66 -6.42 8.73
CA ARG A 33 -3.98 -6.45 9.36
C ARG A 33 -3.96 -7.26 10.65
N ASP A 34 -3.34 -8.44 10.63
CA ASP A 34 -3.19 -9.29 11.82
C ASP A 34 -2.34 -8.63 12.92
N LEU A 35 -1.36 -7.79 12.55
CA LEU A 35 -0.55 -7.02 13.51
C LEU A 35 -1.37 -5.97 14.28
N GLY A 36 -2.49 -5.48 13.71
CA GLY A 36 -3.38 -4.54 14.37
C GLY A 36 -2.81 -3.12 14.55
N SER A 37 -1.70 -2.77 13.89
CA SER A 37 -1.13 -1.42 13.92
C SER A 37 -1.66 -0.60 12.73
N PRO A 38 -2.54 0.41 12.96
CA PRO A 38 -3.12 1.19 11.86
C PRO A 38 -2.05 1.93 11.04
N TYR A 39 -1.00 2.43 11.70
CA TYR A 39 0.10 3.10 11.02
C TYR A 39 0.83 2.19 10.03
N HIS A 40 1.23 0.99 10.45
CA HIS A 40 1.94 0.05 9.57
C HIS A 40 1.03 -0.49 8.47
N LEU A 41 -0.26 -0.67 8.76
CA LEU A 41 -1.24 -1.04 7.74
C LEU A 41 -1.34 0.04 6.65
N ALA A 42 -1.48 1.31 7.03
CA ALA A 42 -1.52 2.41 6.06
C ALA A 42 -0.26 2.47 5.19
N VAL A 43 0.92 2.27 5.77
CA VAL A 43 2.18 2.21 5.01
C VAL A 43 2.18 1.07 3.98
N GLY A 44 1.77 -0.14 4.38
CA GLY A 44 1.70 -1.29 3.47
C GLY A 44 0.66 -1.13 2.36
N LEU A 45 -0.51 -0.56 2.69
CA LEU A 45 -1.55 -0.27 1.70
C LEU A 45 -1.08 0.71 0.63
N LEU A 46 -0.31 1.74 1.01
CA LEU A 46 0.28 2.68 0.04
C LEU A 46 1.32 2.02 -0.85
N ASP A 47 2.17 1.16 -0.29
CA ASP A 47 3.15 0.42 -1.09
C ASP A 47 2.47 -0.53 -2.11
N GLN A 48 1.41 -1.24 -1.70
CA GLN A 48 0.65 -2.11 -2.60
C GLN A 48 -0.15 -1.30 -3.63
N SER A 49 -0.72 -0.16 -3.25
CA SER A 49 -1.42 0.73 -4.16
C SER A 49 -0.50 1.31 -5.25
N GLU A 50 0.73 1.69 -4.89
CA GLU A 50 1.74 2.15 -5.87
C GLU A 50 2.13 1.03 -6.84
N PHE A 51 2.29 -0.20 -6.33
CA PHE A 51 2.54 -1.36 -7.17
C PHE A 51 1.39 -1.62 -8.17
N LEU A 52 0.14 -1.65 -7.68
CA LEU A 52 -1.04 -1.86 -8.54
C LEU A 52 -1.21 -0.74 -9.58
N GLN A 53 -0.87 0.50 -9.23
CA GLN A 53 -0.84 1.59 -10.21
C GLN A 53 0.20 1.33 -11.30
N SER A 54 1.39 0.83 -10.93
CA SER A 54 2.46 0.53 -11.90
C SER A 54 2.13 -0.64 -12.84
N THR A 55 1.24 -1.55 -12.43
CA THR A 55 0.75 -2.66 -13.25
C THR A 55 -0.59 -2.36 -13.96
N ASP A 56 -1.00 -1.09 -13.98
CA ASP A 56 -2.26 -0.57 -14.56
C ASP A 56 -3.55 -1.12 -13.92
N GLU A 57 -3.46 -1.72 -12.72
CA GLU A 57 -4.60 -2.16 -11.91
C GLU A 57 -5.20 -0.99 -11.09
N ARG A 58 -5.56 0.10 -11.78
CA ARG A 58 -5.92 1.39 -11.15
C ARG A 58 -7.11 1.33 -10.21
N ALA A 59 -8.13 0.53 -10.54
CA ALA A 59 -9.30 0.39 -9.68
C ALA A 59 -8.94 -0.23 -8.32
N ALA A 60 -8.11 -1.29 -8.32
CA ALA A 60 -7.63 -1.92 -7.10
C ALA A 60 -6.67 -0.98 -6.34
N ALA A 61 -5.79 -0.28 -7.05
CA ALA A 61 -4.94 0.76 -6.46
C ALA A 61 -5.78 1.83 -5.73
N ALA A 62 -6.84 2.35 -6.36
CA ALA A 62 -7.68 3.41 -5.79
C ALA A 62 -8.37 2.97 -4.49
N VAL A 63 -8.82 1.71 -4.41
CA VAL A 63 -9.41 1.14 -3.20
C VAL A 63 -8.40 1.15 -2.05
N LEU A 64 -7.19 0.63 -2.28
CA LEU A 64 -6.16 0.55 -1.22
C LEU A 64 -5.64 1.95 -0.83
N GLY A 65 -5.42 2.82 -1.80
CA GLY A 65 -5.03 4.22 -1.56
C GLY A 65 -6.06 4.98 -0.73
N THR A 66 -7.35 4.79 -1.02
CA THR A 66 -8.44 5.42 -0.25
C THR A 66 -8.51 4.90 1.19
N GLU A 67 -8.37 3.58 1.40
CA GLU A 67 -8.29 3.00 2.75
C GLU A 67 -7.11 3.62 3.53
N ALA A 68 -5.95 3.74 2.90
CA ALA A 68 -4.78 4.38 3.51
C ALA A 68 -5.01 5.86 3.87
N VAL A 69 -5.71 6.64 3.02
CA VAL A 69 -6.10 8.03 3.33
C VAL A 69 -6.94 8.09 4.60
N VAL A 70 -7.94 7.22 4.72
CA VAL A 70 -8.85 7.19 5.88
C VAL A 70 -8.07 6.91 7.15
N ILE A 71 -7.19 5.91 7.14
CA ILE A 71 -6.35 5.55 8.29
C ILE A 71 -5.38 6.70 8.63
N ALA A 72 -4.69 7.24 7.63
CA ALA A 72 -3.71 8.32 7.83
C ALA A 72 -4.34 9.57 8.46
N ARG A 73 -5.54 9.96 8.00
CA ARG A 73 -6.31 11.07 8.57
C ARG A 73 -6.70 10.82 10.02
N ARG A 74 -7.19 9.62 10.34
CA ARG A 74 -7.56 9.24 11.72
C ARG A 74 -6.36 9.30 12.66
N LEU A 75 -5.16 9.03 12.17
CA LEU A 75 -3.91 9.08 12.95
C LEU A 75 -3.28 10.48 13.00
N HIS A 76 -3.81 11.47 12.26
CA HIS A 76 -3.15 12.75 12.01
C HIS A 76 -1.71 12.59 11.47
N ALA A 77 -1.46 11.53 10.69
CA ALA A 77 -0.14 11.20 10.17
C ALA A 77 0.12 12.00 8.88
N GLU A 78 0.49 13.27 9.04
CA GLU A 78 0.64 14.21 7.92
C GLU A 78 1.48 13.68 6.74
N PRO A 79 2.65 13.03 6.96
CA PRO A 79 3.41 12.46 5.85
C PRO A 79 2.65 11.41 5.04
N LEU A 80 1.81 10.61 5.72
CA LEU A 80 0.99 9.60 5.06
C LEU A 80 -0.22 10.23 4.34
N ILE A 81 -0.83 11.26 4.92
CA ILE A 81 -1.92 12.01 4.28
C ILE A 81 -1.44 12.59 2.95
N GLN A 82 -0.27 13.23 2.94
CA GLN A 82 0.31 13.83 1.74
C GLN A 82 0.67 12.78 0.69
N ARG A 83 1.30 11.66 1.08
CA ARG A 83 1.63 10.57 0.16
C ARG A 83 0.37 9.96 -0.46
N ALA A 84 -0.61 9.63 0.37
CA ALA A 84 -1.86 9.02 -0.06
C ALA A 84 -2.68 9.97 -0.97
N GLY A 85 -2.72 11.26 -0.65
CA GLY A 85 -3.38 12.27 -1.46
C GLY A 85 -2.81 12.40 -2.88
N LYS A 86 -1.48 12.38 -3.01
CA LYS A 86 -0.80 12.38 -4.33
C LYS A 86 -1.17 11.13 -5.14
N LEU A 87 -1.13 9.96 -4.50
CA LEU A 87 -1.41 8.68 -5.15
C LEU A 87 -2.86 8.57 -5.62
N VAL A 88 -3.82 8.87 -4.73
CA VAL A 88 -5.26 8.85 -5.08
C VAL A 88 -5.60 9.92 -6.11
N GLY A 89 -5.02 11.12 -5.99
CA GLY A 89 -5.18 12.17 -6.99
C GLY A 89 -4.71 11.75 -8.38
N ALA A 90 -3.57 11.05 -8.48
CA ALA A 90 -3.07 10.53 -9.75
C ALA A 90 -3.97 9.45 -10.36
N LEU A 91 -4.70 8.69 -9.54
CA LEU A 91 -5.63 7.65 -9.99
C LEU A 91 -6.98 8.19 -10.48
N ALA A 92 -7.33 9.43 -10.13
CA ALA A 92 -8.62 10.04 -10.46
C ALA A 92 -8.63 10.87 -11.77
N VAL A 93 -7.49 11.09 -12.41
CA VAL A 93 -7.32 12.02 -13.56
C VAL A 93 -7.39 11.29 -14.92
N THR A 94 -7.93 10.07 -14.98
CA THR A 94 -8.07 9.28 -16.22
C THR A 94 -9.43 8.63 -16.31
#